data_AF-A0A6C0KPR2-F1
#
_entry.id   AF-A0A6C0KPR2-F1
#
_cell.length_a   1.000
_cell.length_b   1.000
_cell.length_c   1.000
_cell.angle_alpha   90.00
_cell.angle_beta   90.00
_cell.angle_gamma   90.00
#
_symmetry.space_group_name_H-M   'P 1'
#
loop_
_entity.id
_entity.type
_entity.pdbx_description
1 polymer ?
#
loop_
_entity_poly.entity_id
_entity_poly.type
_entity_poly.pdbx_seq_one_letter_code
_entity_poly.pdbx_strand_id
1 'polypeptide(L)'
;MDIEYDFDYDLYEACADGRFARVKYLIDNGSDIHVYNDAPLRWMASYGHLGMVKYLLGKGANIHGDNDAPIAWAADKGHLRIVKFLVEKGANVEAEENAAIFHAALYGHLKVVQFLVEKGANVCLGDNFALQMASQNYHWEVVKFLIENGADQTAMKNPEKYKSYIAFCRKIKTRAAEKIGTWWIPICYRLKDADGEFRMAKKSWERVEKMMLESKA
;
A
#
# COMPACT_ATOMS: atom_id res chain seq x y z
N MET A 1 -8.60 28.88 -39.77
CA MET A 1 -7.85 28.83 -38.50
C MET A 1 -8.03 27.41 -38.04
N ASP A 2 -7.15 26.53 -38.52
CA ASP A 2 -7.18 25.13 -38.12
C ASP A 2 -6.78 25.12 -36.66
N ILE A 3 -7.74 24.83 -35.80
CA ILE A 3 -7.46 24.55 -34.40
C ILE A 3 -6.68 23.24 -34.47
N GLU A 4 -5.36 23.29 -34.29
CA GLU A 4 -4.59 22.06 -34.07
C GLU A 4 -5.27 21.32 -32.92
N TYR A 5 -5.90 20.20 -33.26
CA TYR A 5 -6.55 19.35 -32.28
C TYR A 5 -5.44 18.77 -31.41
N ASP A 6 -5.29 19.29 -30.20
CA ASP A 6 -4.29 18.83 -29.25
C ASP A 6 -4.74 17.51 -28.63
N PHE A 7 -4.46 16.42 -29.34
CA PHE A 7 -4.71 15.04 -28.90
C PHE A 7 -4.00 14.71 -27.58
N ASP A 8 -2.94 15.43 -27.22
CA ASP A 8 -2.13 15.19 -26.03
C ASP A 8 -2.79 15.82 -24.80
N TYR A 9 -3.30 17.04 -24.94
CA TYR A 9 -4.13 17.68 -23.90
C TYR A 9 -5.41 16.87 -23.62
N ASP A 10 -6.07 16.40 -24.68
CA ASP A 10 -7.28 15.56 -24.59
C ASP A 10 -7.02 14.25 -23.84
N LEU A 11 -5.87 13.62 -24.09
CA LEU A 11 -5.46 12.41 -23.38
C LEU A 11 -5.19 12.70 -21.90
N TYR A 12 -4.48 13.80 -21.61
CA TYR A 12 -4.19 14.21 -20.24
C TYR A 12 -5.49 14.50 -19.46
N GLU A 13 -6.42 15.26 -20.02
CA GLU A 13 -7.72 15.56 -19.40
C GLU A 13 -8.52 14.28 -19.16
N ALA A 14 -8.58 13.37 -20.16
CA ALA A 14 -9.24 12.09 -20.00
C ALA A 14 -8.62 11.23 -18.88
N CYS A 15 -7.30 11.31 -18.70
CA CYS A 15 -6.60 10.64 -17.60
C CYS A 15 -6.97 11.28 -16.26
N ALA A 16 -6.91 12.61 -16.13
CA ALA A 16 -7.23 13.35 -14.90
C ALA A 16 -8.70 13.25 -14.47
N ASP A 17 -9.60 12.93 -15.40
CA ASP A 17 -11.01 12.67 -15.09
C ASP A 17 -11.31 11.19 -14.78
N GLY A 18 -10.34 10.29 -14.94
CA GLY A 18 -10.56 8.84 -14.84
C GLY A 18 -11.46 8.28 -15.95
N ARG A 19 -11.52 8.92 -17.13
CA ARG A 19 -12.33 8.46 -18.28
C ARG A 19 -11.63 7.33 -19.04
N PHE A 20 -11.47 6.16 -18.43
CA PHE A 20 -10.64 5.05 -18.95
C PHE A 20 -10.97 4.59 -20.37
N ALA A 21 -12.25 4.57 -20.75
CA ALA A 21 -12.66 4.23 -22.11
C ALA A 21 -12.18 5.28 -23.13
N ARG A 22 -12.21 6.56 -22.76
CA ARG A 22 -11.69 7.67 -23.58
C ARG A 22 -10.17 7.60 -23.67
N VAL A 23 -9.47 7.37 -22.56
CA VAL A 23 -8.01 7.17 -22.54
C VAL A 23 -7.61 6.05 -23.51
N LYS A 24 -8.29 4.90 -23.44
CA LYS A 24 -8.01 3.78 -24.34
C LYS A 24 -8.27 4.16 -25.80
N TYR A 25 -9.41 4.77 -26.08
CA TYR A 25 -9.75 5.24 -27.43
C TYR A 25 -8.70 6.21 -27.99
N LEU A 26 -8.29 7.21 -27.22
CA LEU A 26 -7.31 8.21 -27.66
C LEU A 26 -5.95 7.56 -27.99
N ILE A 27 -5.45 6.68 -27.12
CA ILE A 27 -4.20 5.94 -27.36
C ILE A 27 -4.31 5.00 -28.56
N ASP A 28 -5.44 4.30 -28.73
CA ASP A 28 -5.67 3.44 -29.89
C ASP A 28 -5.79 4.24 -31.21
N ASN A 29 -6.07 5.55 -31.14
CA ASN A 29 -6.14 6.47 -32.28
C ASN A 29 -4.89 7.36 -32.44
N GLY A 30 -3.81 7.06 -31.72
CA GLY A 30 -2.49 7.67 -31.97
C GLY A 30 -2.10 8.84 -31.07
N SER A 31 -2.83 9.13 -29.99
CA SER A 31 -2.32 10.05 -28.96
C SER A 31 -0.99 9.54 -28.39
N ASP A 32 -0.06 10.45 -28.08
CA ASP A 32 1.22 10.08 -27.48
C ASP A 32 1.01 9.53 -26.06
N ILE A 33 1.51 8.32 -25.80
CA ILE A 33 1.40 7.69 -24.48
C ILE A 33 2.33 8.33 -23.45
N HIS A 34 3.37 9.03 -23.91
CA HIS A 34 4.41 9.64 -23.08
C HIS A 34 4.10 11.08 -22.66
N VAL A 35 2.90 11.58 -22.94
CA VAL A 35 2.47 12.94 -22.58
C VAL A 35 2.74 13.26 -21.11
N TYR A 36 3.36 14.42 -20.90
CA TYR A 36 3.75 14.91 -19.58
C TYR A 36 4.52 13.86 -18.75
N ASN A 37 5.54 13.23 -19.35
CA ASN A 37 6.42 12.25 -18.68
C ASN A 37 5.61 11.03 -18.17
N ASP A 38 4.90 10.39 -19.09
CA ASP A 38 4.04 9.22 -18.82
C ASP A 38 2.96 9.49 -17.75
N ALA A 39 2.39 10.71 -17.74
CA ALA A 39 1.28 11.07 -16.88
C ALA A 39 0.10 10.08 -16.94
N PRO A 40 -0.28 9.50 -18.10
CA PRO A 40 -1.33 8.48 -18.14
C PRO A 40 -1.06 7.33 -17.17
N LEU A 41 0.18 6.83 -17.09
CA LEU A 41 0.53 5.72 -16.20
C LEU A 41 0.37 6.11 -14.73
N ARG A 42 0.80 7.33 -14.35
CA ARG A 42 0.64 7.88 -13.00
C ARG A 42 -0.84 7.96 -12.59
N TRP A 43 -1.68 8.55 -13.44
CA TRP A 43 -3.12 8.64 -13.20
C TRP A 43 -3.77 7.28 -13.03
N MET A 44 -3.54 6.35 -13.96
CA MET A 44 -4.12 4.99 -13.88
C MET A 44 -3.67 4.23 -12.62
N ALA A 45 -2.41 4.45 -12.20
CA ALA A 45 -1.87 3.91 -10.97
C ALA A 45 -2.59 4.50 -9.74
N SER A 46 -2.81 5.82 -9.69
CA SER A 46 -3.55 6.47 -8.59
C SER A 46 -5.03 6.09 -8.50
N TYR A 47 -5.71 5.85 -9.63
CA TYR A 47 -7.12 5.46 -9.59
C TYR A 47 -7.32 3.98 -9.22
N GLY A 48 -6.26 3.18 -9.17
CA GLY A 48 -6.39 1.76 -8.84
C GLY A 48 -6.76 0.87 -10.04
N HIS A 49 -6.69 1.41 -11.27
CA HIS A 49 -7.11 0.70 -12.48
C HIS A 49 -6.00 -0.18 -13.06
N LEU A 50 -5.75 -1.32 -12.42
CA LEU A 50 -4.72 -2.29 -12.84
C LEU A 50 -4.84 -2.72 -14.31
N GLY A 51 -6.06 -2.83 -14.84
CA GLY A 51 -6.29 -3.15 -16.25
C GLY A 51 -5.72 -2.09 -17.20
N MET A 52 -5.89 -0.81 -16.86
CA MET A 52 -5.32 0.30 -17.63
C MET A 52 -3.81 0.40 -17.44
N VAL A 53 -3.29 0.21 -16.23
CA VAL A 53 -1.82 0.14 -15.99
C VAL A 53 -1.17 -0.92 -16.87
N LYS A 54 -1.76 -2.14 -16.91
CA LYS A 54 -1.29 -3.22 -17.79
C LYS A 54 -1.38 -2.86 -19.28
N TYR A 55 -2.49 -2.25 -19.68
CA TYR A 55 -2.70 -1.80 -21.06
C TYR A 55 -1.64 -0.78 -21.49
N LEU A 56 -1.38 0.24 -20.66
CA LEU A 56 -0.41 1.30 -20.95
C LEU A 56 1.01 0.75 -21.06
N LEU A 57 1.46 -0.06 -20.11
CA LEU A 57 2.79 -0.71 -20.20
C LEU A 57 2.87 -1.64 -21.42
N GLY A 58 1.79 -2.31 -21.78
CA GLY A 58 1.72 -3.14 -22.99
C GLY A 58 1.78 -2.33 -24.30
N LYS A 59 1.43 -1.03 -24.26
CA LYS A 59 1.55 -0.08 -25.37
C LYS A 59 2.88 0.68 -25.39
N GLY A 60 3.76 0.42 -24.43
CA GLY A 60 5.11 1.00 -24.40
C GLY A 60 5.28 2.17 -23.43
N ALA A 61 4.31 2.47 -22.55
CA ALA A 61 4.51 3.47 -21.50
C ALA A 61 5.78 3.17 -20.67
N ASN A 62 6.53 4.21 -20.33
CA ASN A 62 7.75 4.09 -19.56
C ASN A 62 7.41 3.94 -18.07
N ILE A 63 7.77 2.80 -17.48
CA ILE A 63 7.56 2.55 -16.05
C ILE A 63 8.37 3.50 -15.15
N HIS A 64 9.50 4.00 -15.65
CA HIS A 64 10.38 4.94 -14.97
C HIS A 64 10.04 6.41 -15.29
N GLY A 65 8.91 6.65 -16.00
CA GLY A 65 8.43 8.00 -16.28
C GLY A 65 8.23 8.77 -14.98
N ASP A 66 8.70 10.02 -14.97
CA ASP A 66 8.67 10.89 -13.80
C ASP A 66 9.31 10.26 -12.56
N ASN A 67 10.54 9.74 -12.73
CA ASN A 67 11.33 9.12 -11.66
C ASN A 67 10.57 8.00 -10.92
N ASP A 68 9.93 7.08 -11.66
CA ASP A 68 9.12 5.99 -11.11
C ASP A 68 7.91 6.46 -10.26
N ALA A 69 7.46 7.72 -10.38
CA ALA A 69 6.30 8.24 -9.66
C ALA A 69 5.01 7.38 -9.71
N PRO A 70 4.70 6.56 -10.76
CA PRO A 70 3.55 5.66 -10.72
C PRO A 70 3.50 4.75 -9.49
N ILE A 71 4.65 4.28 -8.98
CA ILE A 71 4.68 3.43 -7.77
C ILE A 71 4.29 4.24 -6.53
N ALA A 72 4.76 5.49 -6.44
CA ALA A 72 4.46 6.38 -5.33
C ALA A 72 2.98 6.78 -5.30
N TRP A 73 2.37 7.05 -6.47
CA TRP A 73 0.95 7.38 -6.60
C TRP A 73 0.04 6.19 -6.27
N ALA A 74 0.42 4.97 -6.67
CA ALA A 74 -0.30 3.77 -6.26
C ALA A 74 -0.17 3.51 -4.75
N ALA A 75 1.01 3.77 -4.17
CA ALA A 75 1.27 3.58 -2.75
C ALA A 75 0.50 4.58 -1.88
N ASP A 76 0.42 5.85 -2.31
CA ASP A 76 -0.39 6.92 -1.72
C ASP A 76 -1.87 6.52 -1.56
N LYS A 77 -2.43 5.88 -2.59
CA LYS A 77 -3.82 5.41 -2.60
C LYS A 77 -4.01 3.99 -2.06
N GLY A 78 -2.94 3.36 -1.57
CA GLY A 78 -3.00 2.02 -0.95
C GLY A 78 -3.25 0.88 -1.95
N HIS A 79 -3.00 1.10 -3.24
CA HIS A 79 -3.28 0.15 -4.30
C HIS A 79 -2.21 -0.94 -4.42
N LEU A 80 -2.15 -1.82 -3.41
CA LEU A 80 -1.16 -2.89 -3.30
C LEU A 80 -1.00 -3.73 -4.57
N ARG A 81 -2.10 -4.07 -5.26
CA ARG A 81 -2.05 -4.89 -6.48
C ARG A 81 -1.27 -4.20 -7.61
N ILE A 82 -1.34 -2.88 -7.68
CA ILE A 82 -0.58 -2.09 -8.68
C ILE A 82 0.86 -1.94 -8.21
N VAL A 83 1.10 -1.62 -6.93
CA VAL A 83 2.47 -1.54 -6.40
C VAL A 83 3.23 -2.85 -6.65
N LYS A 84 2.62 -4.01 -6.35
CA LYS A 84 3.19 -5.33 -6.65
C LYS A 84 3.54 -5.49 -8.12
N PHE A 85 2.58 -5.18 -8.99
CA PHE A 85 2.75 -5.30 -10.43
C PHE A 85 3.84 -4.39 -10.99
N LEU A 86 3.93 -3.14 -10.52
CA LEU A 86 4.97 -2.19 -10.95
C LEU A 86 6.36 -2.67 -10.50
N VAL A 87 6.51 -3.13 -9.26
CA VAL A 87 7.78 -3.70 -8.77
C VAL A 87 8.17 -4.95 -9.56
N GLU A 88 7.22 -5.84 -9.87
CA GLU A 88 7.45 -7.01 -10.74
C GLU A 88 7.90 -6.62 -12.16
N LYS A 89 7.53 -5.42 -12.61
CA LYS A 89 7.94 -4.86 -13.91
C LYS A 89 9.23 -4.03 -13.85
N GLY A 90 9.86 -3.94 -12.68
CA GLY A 90 11.16 -3.31 -12.50
C GLY A 90 11.11 -1.88 -11.95
N ALA A 91 9.96 -1.38 -11.49
CA ALA A 91 9.89 -0.07 -10.85
C ALA A 91 10.83 0.00 -9.63
N ASN A 92 11.55 1.10 -9.49
CA ASN A 92 12.46 1.32 -8.38
C ASN A 92 11.67 1.66 -7.09
N VAL A 93 11.75 0.78 -6.09
CA VAL A 93 11.06 0.96 -4.80
C VAL A 93 11.62 2.13 -3.98
N GLU A 94 12.85 2.56 -4.26
CA GLU A 94 13.54 3.64 -3.57
C GLU A 94 13.59 4.95 -4.35
N ALA A 95 12.81 5.05 -5.43
CA ALA A 95 12.76 6.27 -6.23
C ALA A 95 12.21 7.47 -5.45
N GLU A 96 12.62 8.66 -5.87
CA GLU A 96 12.25 9.95 -5.25
C GLU A 96 12.38 9.94 -3.72
N GLU A 97 13.55 9.52 -3.21
CA GLU A 97 13.81 9.48 -1.77
C GLU A 97 12.79 8.61 -1.00
N ASN A 98 12.49 7.42 -1.53
CA ASN A 98 11.52 6.48 -0.97
C ASN A 98 10.08 7.04 -0.91
N ALA A 99 9.66 7.86 -1.88
CA ALA A 99 8.32 8.45 -1.92
C ALA A 99 7.18 7.43 -1.74
N ALA A 100 7.34 6.20 -2.26
CA ALA A 100 6.34 5.15 -2.15
C ALA A 100 6.09 4.69 -0.70
N ILE A 101 7.14 4.39 0.08
CA ILE A 101 6.95 3.97 1.48
C ILE A 101 6.51 5.15 2.33
N PHE A 102 6.97 6.36 2.02
CA PHE A 102 6.55 7.60 2.66
C PHE A 102 5.03 7.81 2.53
N HIS A 103 4.50 7.84 1.30
CA HIS A 103 3.07 8.04 1.08
C HIS A 103 2.23 6.91 1.69
N ALA A 104 2.66 5.66 1.55
CA ALA A 104 1.98 4.53 2.18
C ALA A 104 1.93 4.65 3.71
N ALA A 105 3.01 5.12 4.34
CA ALA A 105 3.06 5.32 5.78
C ALA A 105 2.24 6.53 6.25
N LEU A 106 2.25 7.61 5.45
CA LEU A 106 1.47 8.83 5.70
C LEU A 106 -0.03 8.55 5.78
N TYR A 107 -0.56 7.68 4.92
CA TYR A 107 -1.98 7.31 4.87
C TYR A 107 -2.32 5.97 5.57
N GLY A 108 -1.32 5.33 6.19
CA GLY A 108 -1.56 4.13 7.01
C GLY A 108 -1.76 2.83 6.24
N HIS A 109 -1.32 2.76 4.99
CA HIS A 109 -1.46 1.58 4.11
C HIS A 109 -0.48 0.47 4.49
N LEU A 110 -0.69 -0.17 5.64
CA LEU A 110 0.22 -1.17 6.23
C LEU A 110 0.67 -2.25 5.23
N LYS A 111 -0.25 -2.82 4.44
CA LYS A 111 0.10 -3.89 3.50
C LYS A 111 1.04 -3.43 2.38
N VAL A 112 0.94 -2.15 1.98
CA VAL A 112 1.85 -1.55 1.00
C VAL A 112 3.21 -1.33 1.65
N VAL A 113 3.26 -0.76 2.86
CA VAL A 113 4.51 -0.58 3.61
C VAL A 113 5.24 -1.91 3.80
N GLN A 114 4.52 -2.95 4.24
CA GLN A 114 5.07 -4.31 4.40
C GLN A 114 5.72 -4.82 3.11
N PHE A 115 4.99 -4.73 2.00
CA PHE A 115 5.49 -5.20 0.72
C PHE A 115 6.71 -4.39 0.24
N LEU A 116 6.72 -3.07 0.41
CA LEU A 116 7.86 -2.24 0.01
C LEU A 116 9.12 -2.57 0.82
N VAL A 117 8.99 -2.76 2.13
CA VAL A 117 10.10 -3.20 3.00
C VAL A 117 10.61 -4.58 2.60
N GLU A 118 9.71 -5.53 2.31
CA GLU A 118 10.08 -6.86 1.78
C GLU A 118 10.85 -6.78 0.45
N LYS A 119 10.65 -5.71 -0.32
CA LYS A 119 11.34 -5.45 -1.59
C LYS A 119 12.58 -4.56 -1.45
N GLY A 120 12.99 -4.27 -0.22
CA GLY A 120 14.26 -3.60 0.07
C GLY A 120 14.16 -2.09 0.31
N ALA A 121 12.96 -1.53 0.43
CA ALA A 121 12.82 -0.11 0.77
C ALA A 121 13.41 0.19 2.17
N ASN A 122 14.35 1.13 2.24
CA ASN A 122 14.97 1.55 3.49
C ASN A 122 14.01 2.36 4.38
N VAL A 123 13.66 1.80 5.54
CA VAL A 123 12.74 2.40 6.53
C VAL A 123 13.29 3.64 7.23
N CYS A 124 14.62 3.82 7.24
CA CYS A 124 15.30 4.91 7.93
C CYS A 124 15.62 6.11 7.02
N LEU A 125 15.32 6.00 5.72
CA LEU A 125 15.63 7.06 4.74
C LEU A 125 14.89 8.36 5.08
N GLY A 126 15.51 9.50 4.76
CA GLY A 126 14.97 10.83 5.06
C GLY A 126 14.77 11.09 6.55
N ASP A 127 15.71 10.68 7.40
CA ASP A 127 15.62 10.80 8.86
C ASP A 127 14.38 10.11 9.45
N ASN A 128 14.11 8.87 9.03
CA ASN A 128 12.92 8.09 9.42
C ASN A 128 11.58 8.78 9.08
N PHE A 129 11.50 9.46 7.93
CA PHE A 129 10.32 10.27 7.57
C PHE A 129 9.01 9.45 7.58
N ALA A 130 9.06 8.20 7.11
CA ALA A 130 7.92 7.27 7.15
C ALA A 130 7.40 7.05 8.58
N LEU A 131 8.30 6.89 9.56
CA LEU A 131 7.94 6.73 10.98
C LEU A 131 7.35 8.03 11.53
N GLN A 132 7.93 9.18 11.18
CA GLN A 132 7.44 10.49 11.62
C GLN A 132 5.99 10.71 11.14
N MET A 133 5.71 10.49 9.86
CA MET A 133 4.38 10.67 9.28
C MET A 133 3.35 9.71 9.84
N ALA A 134 3.67 8.42 9.92
CA ALA A 134 2.77 7.42 10.51
C ALA A 134 2.46 7.75 11.97
N SER A 135 3.44 8.25 12.73
CA SER A 135 3.25 8.67 14.13
C SER A 135 2.43 9.95 14.28
N GLN A 136 2.56 10.90 13.36
CA GLN A 136 1.77 12.13 13.38
C GLN A 136 0.29 11.87 13.09
N ASN A 137 0.02 10.92 12.19
CA ASN A 137 -1.34 10.55 11.75
C ASN A 137 -1.93 9.37 12.55
N TYR A 138 -1.24 8.90 13.59
CA TYR A 138 -1.71 7.85 14.49
C TYR A 138 -1.94 6.49 13.81
N HIS A 139 -1.20 6.21 12.73
CA HIS A 139 -1.20 4.90 12.05
C HIS A 139 -0.34 3.89 12.82
N TRP A 140 -0.80 3.52 14.01
CA TRP A 140 0.01 2.80 14.99
C TRP A 140 0.45 1.41 14.56
N GLU A 141 -0.31 0.73 13.70
CA GLU A 141 0.09 -0.55 13.12
C GLU A 141 1.30 -0.39 12.19
N VAL A 142 1.33 0.69 11.39
CA VAL A 142 2.48 1.05 10.56
C VAL A 142 3.67 1.45 11.44
N VAL A 143 3.46 2.32 12.43
CA VAL A 143 4.52 2.71 13.39
C VAL A 143 5.16 1.49 14.05
N LYS A 144 4.32 0.56 14.52
CA LYS A 144 4.79 -0.69 15.13
C LYS A 144 5.62 -1.51 14.14
N PHE A 145 5.13 -1.69 12.91
CA PHE A 145 5.85 -2.44 11.89
C PHE A 145 7.20 -1.80 11.53
N LEU A 146 7.25 -0.47 11.36
CA LEU A 146 8.48 0.25 11.04
C LEU A 146 9.53 0.11 12.15
N ILE A 147 9.14 0.25 13.43
CA ILE A 147 10.03 0.04 14.58
C ILE A 147 10.55 -1.40 14.63
N GLU A 148 9.67 -2.40 14.38
CA GLU A 148 10.06 -3.81 14.31
C GLU A 148 11.05 -4.12 13.17
N ASN A 149 11.10 -3.27 12.13
CA ASN A 149 12.03 -3.38 11.00
C ASN A 149 13.21 -2.38 11.08
N GLY A 150 13.49 -1.83 12.26
CA GLY A 150 14.71 -1.07 12.53
C GLY A 150 14.59 0.45 12.42
N ALA A 151 13.39 1.01 12.24
CA ALA A 151 13.20 2.46 12.31
C ALA A 151 13.51 2.99 13.72
N ASP A 152 14.21 4.11 13.80
CA ASP A 152 14.61 4.68 15.09
C ASP A 152 13.43 5.38 15.77
N GLN A 153 12.94 4.77 16.85
CA GLN A 153 11.87 5.31 17.68
C GLN A 153 12.16 6.69 18.28
N THR A 154 13.42 7.15 18.33
CA THR A 154 13.75 8.51 18.79
C THR A 154 13.18 9.59 17.87
N ALA A 155 12.99 9.28 16.58
CA ALA A 155 12.37 10.17 15.61
C ALA A 155 10.84 10.27 15.75
N MET A 156 10.22 9.42 16.57
CA MET A 156 8.77 9.38 16.72
C MET A 156 8.20 10.65 17.37
N LYS A 157 7.20 11.27 16.73
CA LYS A 157 6.59 12.52 17.22
C LYS A 157 5.68 12.34 18.44
N ASN A 158 5.00 11.19 18.57
CA ASN A 158 4.00 10.94 19.62
C ASN A 158 4.30 9.68 20.46
N PRO A 159 5.46 9.58 21.13
CA PRO A 159 5.91 8.36 21.82
C PRO A 159 4.97 7.89 22.94
N GLU A 160 4.40 8.80 23.73
CA GLU A 160 3.52 8.44 24.86
C GLU A 160 2.18 7.86 24.40
N LYS A 161 1.63 8.37 23.30
CA LYS A 161 0.43 7.82 22.68
C LYS A 161 0.70 6.42 22.12
N TYR A 162 1.84 6.23 21.46
CA TYR A 162 2.26 4.91 20.98
C TYR A 162 2.45 3.90 22.13
N LYS A 163 3.12 4.28 23.23
CA LYS A 163 3.25 3.44 24.43
C LYS A 163 1.88 3.03 24.99
N SER A 164 0.95 3.97 25.06
CA SER A 164 -0.43 3.72 25.49
C SER A 164 -1.16 2.73 24.57
N TYR A 165 -1.03 2.90 23.25
CA TYR A 165 -1.57 1.98 22.25
C TYR A 165 -1.00 0.56 22.42
N ILE A 166 0.32 0.41 22.57
CA ILE A 166 0.95 -0.90 22.75
C ILE A 166 0.51 -1.56 24.08
N ALA A 167 0.41 -0.79 25.17
CA ALA A 167 -0.10 -1.30 26.45
C ALA A 167 -1.55 -1.80 26.32
N PHE A 168 -2.39 -1.07 25.59
CA PHE A 168 -3.76 -1.48 25.26
C PHE A 168 -3.79 -2.80 24.46
N CYS A 169 -2.99 -2.92 23.39
CA CYS A 169 -2.90 -4.14 22.59
C CYS A 169 -2.45 -5.35 23.43
N ARG A 170 -1.47 -5.17 24.33
CA ARG A 170 -1.03 -6.23 25.25
C ARG A 170 -2.17 -6.70 26.17
N LYS A 171 -2.95 -5.78 26.73
CA LYS A 171 -4.08 -6.09 27.62
C LYS A 171 -5.21 -6.86 26.92
N ILE A 172 -5.47 -6.57 25.64
CA ILE A 172 -6.43 -7.35 24.85
C ILE A 172 -5.92 -8.78 24.64
N LYS A 173 -4.63 -8.92 24.27
CA LYS A 173 -4.02 -10.22 24.01
C LYS A 173 -4.03 -11.13 25.26
N THR A 174 -3.74 -10.60 26.44
CA THR A 174 -3.79 -11.38 27.68
C THR A 174 -5.22 -11.80 28.03
N ARG A 175 -6.20 -10.90 27.92
CA ARG A 175 -7.62 -11.23 28.16
C ARG A 175 -8.16 -12.29 27.21
N ALA A 176 -7.75 -12.25 25.95
CA ALA A 176 -8.10 -13.29 24.97
C ALA A 176 -7.48 -14.64 25.35
N ALA A 177 -6.22 -14.67 25.77
CA ALA A 177 -5.54 -15.88 26.24
C ALA A 177 -6.14 -16.44 27.54
N GLU A 178 -6.54 -15.58 28.47
CA GLU A 178 -7.20 -15.93 29.74
C GLU A 178 -8.60 -16.52 29.52
N LYS A 179 -9.37 -15.99 28.56
CA LYS A 179 -10.75 -16.44 28.29
C LYS A 179 -10.85 -17.68 27.39
N ILE A 180 -9.86 -17.95 26.55
CA ILE A 180 -9.91 -19.04 25.56
C ILE A 180 -9.10 -20.27 26.02
N GLY A 181 -8.38 -20.16 27.14
CA GLY A 181 -7.54 -21.23 27.68
C GLY A 181 -6.27 -21.42 26.86
N THR A 182 -5.17 -21.71 27.54
CA THR A 182 -3.81 -21.84 26.97
C THR A 182 -3.66 -23.01 25.98
N TRP A 183 -4.65 -23.89 25.88
CA TRP A 183 -4.64 -25.10 25.04
C TRP A 183 -4.62 -24.84 23.53
N TRP A 184 -4.88 -23.61 23.08
CA TRP A 184 -4.80 -23.22 21.65
C TRP A 184 -3.57 -22.38 21.30
N ILE A 185 -2.77 -21.94 22.28
CA ILE A 185 -1.56 -21.15 22.05
C ILE A 185 -0.57 -21.83 21.07
N PRO A 186 -0.41 -23.18 21.06
CA PRO A 186 0.42 -23.85 20.05
C PRO A 186 -0.12 -23.80 18.61
N ILE A 187 -1.43 -23.62 18.41
CA ILE A 187 -2.06 -23.61 17.07
C ILE A 187 -1.91 -22.24 16.40
N CYS A 188 -2.02 -21.14 17.16
CA CYS A 188 -1.92 -19.79 16.60
C CYS A 188 -0.49 -19.37 16.19
N TYR A 189 0.55 -20.03 16.70
CA TYR A 189 1.94 -19.71 16.37
C TYR A 189 2.62 -20.69 15.42
N ARG A 190 1.99 -21.82 15.05
CA ARG A 190 2.68 -22.90 14.34
C ARG A 190 1.99 -23.45 13.09
N LEU A 191 1.23 -22.62 12.39
CA LEU A 191 0.79 -22.93 11.03
C LEU A 191 1.08 -21.73 10.13
N LYS A 192 2.27 -21.76 9.52
CA LYS A 192 2.54 -21.05 8.26
C LYS A 192 2.10 -21.99 7.14
N ASP A 193 1.10 -21.60 6.38
CA ASP A 193 0.82 -22.11 5.06
C ASP A 193 1.97 -21.72 4.12
N ALA A 194 2.16 -22.45 3.01
CA ALA A 194 3.22 -22.20 2.04
C ALA A 194 3.22 -20.78 1.43
N ASP A 195 2.13 -20.01 1.58
CA ASP A 195 1.93 -18.68 1.00
C ASP A 195 1.95 -17.52 2.04
N GLY A 196 2.18 -17.79 3.33
CA GLY A 196 2.44 -16.75 4.34
C GLY A 196 1.26 -15.82 4.75
N GLU A 197 0.01 -16.08 4.35
CA GLU A 197 -1.14 -15.28 4.80
C GLU A 197 -1.79 -15.80 6.10
N PHE A 198 -2.09 -14.89 7.04
CA PHE A 198 -2.99 -15.16 8.18
C PHE A 198 -4.44 -15.26 7.68
N ARG A 199 -4.87 -16.46 7.27
CA ARG A 199 -6.29 -16.78 7.10
C ARG A 199 -6.71 -17.75 8.18
N MET A 200 -7.24 -17.22 9.28
CA MET A 200 -8.14 -18.05 10.09
C MET A 200 -9.25 -18.51 9.16
N ALA A 201 -9.28 -19.80 8.83
CA ALA A 201 -10.33 -20.37 8.01
C ALA A 201 -11.67 -19.88 8.57
N LYS A 202 -12.49 -19.21 7.76
CA LYS A 202 -13.75 -18.55 8.18
C LYS A 202 -14.62 -19.48 9.05
N LYS A 203 -14.60 -20.78 8.74
CA LYS A 203 -15.27 -21.85 9.51
C LYS A 203 -14.75 -22.02 10.94
N SER A 204 -13.46 -21.80 11.19
CA SER A 204 -12.86 -21.86 12.53
C SER A 204 -13.26 -20.65 13.37
N TRP A 205 -13.35 -19.46 12.77
CA TRP A 205 -13.81 -18.25 13.45
C TRP A 205 -15.31 -18.29 13.76
N GLU A 206 -16.16 -18.72 12.81
CA GLU A 206 -17.61 -18.88 13.03
C GLU A 206 -17.91 -19.89 14.16
N ARG A 207 -17.07 -20.93 14.32
CA ARG A 207 -17.19 -21.89 15.42
C ARG A 207 -16.81 -21.28 16.77
N VAL A 208 -15.76 -20.46 16.79
CA VAL A 208 -15.32 -19.72 17.97
C VAL A 208 -16.37 -18.68 18.37
N GLU A 209 -16.92 -17.93 17.41
CA GLU A 209 -17.96 -16.93 17.64
C GLU A 209 -19.26 -17.55 18.16
N LYS A 210 -19.67 -18.70 17.60
CA LYS A 210 -20.81 -19.50 18.09
C LYS A 210 -20.59 -20.00 19.53
N MET A 211 -19.40 -20.51 19.85
CA MET A 211 -19.04 -20.95 21.20
C MET A 211 -19.01 -19.79 22.22
N MET A 212 -18.57 -18.59 21.80
CA MET A 212 -18.58 -17.39 22.67
C MET A 212 -19.98 -16.81 22.90
N LEU A 213 -20.93 -17.08 22.01
CA LEU A 213 -22.35 -16.70 22.17
C LEU A 213 -23.09 -17.68 23.07
N GLU A 214 -22.83 -18.99 22.92
CA GLU A 214 -23.42 -20.05 23.73
C GLU A 214 -22.94 -20.02 25.20
N SER A 215 -21.72 -19.55 25.47
CA SER A 215 -21.19 -19.41 26.84
C SER A 215 -21.72 -18.20 27.63
N LYS A 216 -22.68 -17.45 27.05
CA LYS A 216 -23.36 -16.31 27.69
C LYS A 216 -24.80 -16.65 28.13
N ALA A 217 -25.28 -17.87 27.85
CA ALA A 217 -26.53 -18.43 28.38
C ALA A 217 -26.23 -19.38 29.55
#